data_AF-A0A5C6UK48-F1
#
_entry.id   AF-A0A5C6UK48-F1
#
_cell.length_a   1.000
_cell.length_b   1.000
_cell.length_c   1.000
_cell.angle_alpha   90.00
_cell.angle_beta   90.00
_cell.angle_gamma   90.00
#
_symmetry.space_group_name_H-M   'P 1'
#
loop_
_entity.id
_entity.type
_entity.pdbx_description
1 polymer ?
#
loop_
_entity_poly.entity_id
_entity_poly.type
_entity_poly.pdbx_seq_one_letter_code
_entity_poly.pdbx_strand_id
1 'polypeptide(L)'
;MSREVSVMLGRLRRRWRVALLAGVVALATLSCARGSYNDLNPDPGENLAEQNAADRDREREMRRSLCPAGTTPCNGECVDLQSDAFHCGGCGEVCAPPGICDRGQCLAD
;
A
#
# COMPACT_ATOMS: atom_id res chain seq x y z
N MET A 1 -2.63 28.38 65.74
CA MET A 1 -3.41 28.76 64.53
C MET A 1 -2.57 28.88 63.25
N SER A 2 -1.48 29.65 63.22
CA SER A 2 -0.80 30.01 61.94
C SER A 2 -0.07 28.87 61.23
N ARG A 3 0.38 27.84 61.96
CA ARG A 3 1.07 26.66 61.37
C ARG A 3 0.12 25.76 60.57
N GLU A 4 -1.13 25.62 61.01
CA GLU A 4 -2.14 24.78 60.36
C GLU A 4 -2.63 25.40 59.04
N VAL A 5 -2.79 26.73 59.01
CA VAL A 5 -3.15 27.50 57.81
C VAL A 5 -2.07 27.38 56.73
N SER A 6 -0.79 27.47 57.11
CA SER A 6 0.35 27.28 56.18
C SER A 6 0.45 25.87 55.62
N VAL A 7 0.13 24.85 56.43
CA VAL A 7 0.09 23.44 55.99
C VAL A 7 -1.08 23.21 55.03
N MET A 8 -2.26 23.77 55.32
CA MET A 8 -3.44 23.69 54.45
C MET A 8 -3.22 24.40 53.10
N LEU A 9 -2.68 25.62 53.11
CA LEU A 9 -2.30 26.36 51.90
C LEU A 9 -1.21 25.61 51.11
N GLY A 10 -0.26 24.97 51.79
CA GLY A 10 0.77 24.14 51.16
C GLY A 10 0.20 22.89 50.49
N ARG A 11 -0.77 22.21 51.11
CA ARG A 11 -1.50 21.07 50.51
C ARG A 11 -2.35 21.50 49.33
N LEU A 12 -3.02 22.65 49.44
CA LEU A 12 -3.81 23.23 48.36
C LEU A 12 -2.91 23.56 47.16
N ARG A 13 -1.83 24.33 47.35
CA ARG A 13 -0.87 24.67 46.28
C ARG A 13 -0.24 23.42 45.65
N ARG A 14 0.06 22.38 46.44
CA ARG A 14 0.54 21.10 45.91
C ARG A 14 -0.51 20.39 45.06
N ARG A 15 -1.76 20.33 45.50
CA ARG A 15 -2.87 19.76 44.71
C ARG A 15 -3.07 20.51 43.39
N TRP A 16 -3.04 21.84 43.41
CA TRP A 16 -3.13 22.66 42.19
C TRP A 16 -1.94 22.44 41.25
N ARG A 17 -0.71 22.35 41.77
CA ARG A 17 0.48 22.02 40.96
C ARG A 17 0.38 20.65 40.31
N VAL A 18 -0.07 19.64 41.05
CA VAL A 18 -0.26 18.28 40.51
C VAL A 18 -1.35 18.26 39.44
N ALA A 19 -2.47 18.97 39.66
CA ALA A 19 -3.55 19.07 38.67
C ALA A 19 -3.10 19.77 37.38
N LEU A 20 -2.33 20.87 37.48
CA LEU A 20 -1.78 21.57 36.32
C LEU A 20 -0.80 20.69 35.54
N LEU A 21 0.12 20.01 36.23
CA LEU A 21 1.08 19.11 35.59
C LEU A 21 0.37 17.93 34.90
N ALA A 22 -0.63 17.32 35.55
CA ALA A 22 -1.42 16.25 34.95
C ALA A 22 -2.19 16.73 33.71
N GLY A 23 -2.75 17.94 33.74
CA GLY A 23 -3.42 18.55 32.58
C GLY A 23 -2.47 18.80 31.39
N VAL A 24 -1.26 19.30 31.65
CA VAL A 24 -0.25 19.51 30.60
C VAL A 24 0.22 18.19 29.99
N VAL A 25 0.47 17.16 30.81
CA VAL A 25 0.86 15.82 30.33
C VAL A 25 -0.28 15.19 29.52
N ALA A 26 -1.53 15.33 29.94
CA ALA A 26 -2.68 14.87 29.18
C ALA A 26 -2.78 15.58 27.82
N LEU A 27 -2.61 16.91 27.77
CA LEU A 27 -2.63 17.65 26.50
C LEU A 27 -1.47 17.28 25.57
N ALA A 28 -0.25 17.10 26.11
CA ALA A 28 0.91 16.69 25.33
C ALA A 28 0.81 15.25 24.82
N THR A 29 0.21 14.35 25.59
CA THR A 29 -0.04 12.98 25.14
C THR A 29 -1.23 12.89 24.20
N LEU A 30 -2.22 13.80 24.28
CA LEU A 30 -3.23 13.97 23.24
C LEU A 30 -2.62 14.45 21.92
N SER A 31 -1.54 15.23 21.97
CA SER A 31 -0.72 15.48 20.79
C SER A 31 -0.11 14.16 20.31
N CYS A 32 0.66 13.44 21.11
CA CYS A 32 1.31 12.21 20.62
C CYS A 32 0.35 11.08 20.19
N ALA A 33 -0.87 11.00 20.74
CA ALA A 33 -1.91 10.05 20.34
C ALA A 33 -2.72 10.53 19.12
N ARG A 34 -2.73 11.84 18.84
CA ARG A 34 -3.07 12.39 17.53
C ARG A 34 -1.80 12.54 16.69
N GLY A 35 -1.20 11.42 16.29
CA GLY A 35 -0.32 11.36 15.12
C GLY A 35 -1.10 11.69 13.84
N SER A 36 -1.60 12.93 13.76
CA SER A 36 -2.41 13.53 12.71
C SER A 36 -2.23 15.06 12.74
N TYR A 37 -1.03 15.54 13.09
CA TYR A 37 -0.62 16.95 12.87
C TYR A 37 0.52 17.01 11.85
N ASN A 38 0.38 16.34 10.73
CA ASN A 38 1.13 16.65 9.51
C ASN A 38 0.39 16.08 8.31
N ASP A 39 -0.79 16.64 8.05
CA ASP A 39 -1.44 16.59 6.74
C ASP A 39 -2.18 17.91 6.51
N LEU A 40 -1.46 19.02 6.71
CA LEU A 40 -1.90 20.38 6.35
C LEU A 40 -0.96 21.01 5.32
N ASN A 41 -0.41 20.18 4.43
CA ASN A 41 0.08 20.69 3.17
C ASN A 41 -0.75 20.03 2.06
N PRO A 42 -1.94 20.55 1.72
CA PRO A 42 -2.53 20.23 0.44
C PRO A 42 -1.63 20.84 -0.64
N ASP A 43 -0.91 20.00 -1.39
CA ASP A 43 -0.11 20.43 -2.54
C ASP A 43 -0.97 21.33 -3.46
N PRO A 44 -0.65 22.64 -3.57
CA PRO A 44 -1.40 23.55 -4.41
C PRO A 44 -0.88 23.40 -5.84
N GLY A 45 -1.30 22.31 -6.50
CA GLY A 45 -1.23 22.22 -7.96
C GLY A 45 -0.44 21.05 -8.51
N GLU A 46 -1.05 19.87 -8.50
CA GLU A 46 -0.74 18.85 -9.49
C GLU A 46 -2.01 18.58 -10.30
N ASN A 47 -1.90 18.75 -11.61
CA ASN A 47 -3.03 18.86 -12.51
C ASN A 47 -3.87 17.57 -12.47
N LEU A 48 -5.18 17.67 -12.68
CA LEU A 48 -6.08 16.52 -12.78
C LEU A 48 -5.67 15.50 -13.88
N ALA A 49 -4.73 15.85 -14.77
CA ALA A 49 -4.10 14.95 -15.74
C ALA A 49 -2.98 14.07 -15.13
N GLU A 50 -2.29 14.53 -14.09
CA GLU A 50 -1.18 13.83 -13.42
C GLU A 50 -1.69 12.81 -12.39
N GLN A 51 -2.82 13.09 -11.75
CA GLN A 51 -3.46 12.17 -10.81
C GLN A 51 -3.93 10.86 -11.48
N ASN A 52 -4.24 10.92 -12.78
CA ASN A 52 -4.58 9.72 -13.55
C ASN A 52 -3.36 8.83 -13.86
N ALA A 53 -2.12 9.32 -13.80
CA ALA A 53 -0.94 8.53 -14.16
C ALA A 53 -0.55 7.52 -13.06
N ALA A 54 -0.61 7.92 -11.79
CA ALA A 54 -0.31 7.04 -10.66
C ALA A 54 -1.35 5.90 -10.48
N ASP A 55 -2.60 6.13 -10.86
CA ASP A 55 -3.65 5.11 -10.87
C ASP A 55 -3.56 4.17 -12.09
N ARG A 56 -3.06 4.65 -13.23
CA ARG A 56 -2.81 3.83 -14.43
C ARG A 56 -1.71 2.79 -14.21
N ASP A 57 -0.77 3.03 -13.30
CA ASP A 57 0.29 2.06 -13.01
C ASP A 57 -0.24 0.86 -12.22
N ARG A 58 -1.16 1.07 -11.26
CA ARG A 58 -1.84 -0.03 -10.55
C ARG A 58 -2.80 -0.82 -11.45
N GLU A 59 -3.52 -0.15 -12.37
CA GLU A 59 -4.35 -0.83 -13.37
C GLU A 59 -3.52 -1.57 -14.43
N ARG A 60 -2.37 -1.01 -14.84
CA ARG A 60 -1.41 -1.69 -15.72
C ARG A 60 -0.81 -2.91 -15.04
N GLU A 61 -0.48 -2.84 -13.77
CA GLU A 61 0.05 -3.98 -12.99
C GLU A 61 -1.02 -5.06 -12.73
N MET A 62 -2.27 -4.65 -12.49
CA MET A 62 -3.41 -5.57 -12.43
C MET A 62 -3.67 -6.24 -13.79
N ARG A 63 -3.59 -5.50 -14.91
CA ARG A 63 -3.66 -6.09 -16.25
C ARG A 63 -2.47 -6.97 -16.59
N ARG A 64 -1.29 -6.71 -16.03
CA ARG A 64 -0.06 -7.49 -16.28
C ARG A 64 -0.05 -8.82 -15.55
N SER A 65 -0.83 -8.95 -14.48
CA SER A 65 -1.00 -10.19 -13.70
C SER A 65 -2.24 -10.99 -14.09
N LEU A 66 -3.13 -10.43 -14.92
CA LEU A 66 -4.34 -11.08 -15.42
C LEU A 66 -4.24 -11.30 -16.92
N CYS A 67 -3.77 -12.48 -17.32
CA CYS A 67 -3.92 -12.90 -18.70
C CYS A 67 -5.39 -13.19 -19.02
N PRO A 68 -5.87 -12.87 -20.23
CA PRO A 68 -7.23 -13.21 -20.65
C PRO A 68 -7.45 -14.72 -20.52
N ALA A 69 -8.69 -15.11 -20.24
CA ALA A 69 -9.05 -16.51 -20.06
C ALA A 69 -8.54 -17.37 -21.23
N GLY A 70 -7.84 -18.46 -20.91
CA GLY A 70 -7.22 -19.35 -21.91
C GLY A 70 -5.76 -19.04 -22.22
N THR A 71 -5.20 -17.93 -21.71
CA THR A 71 -3.77 -17.61 -21.88
C THR A 71 -3.03 -17.59 -20.55
N THR A 72 -1.73 -17.88 -20.61
CA THR A 72 -0.85 -17.99 -19.45
C THR A 72 0.17 -16.86 -19.47
N PRO A 73 0.47 -16.23 -18.32
CA PRO A 73 1.54 -15.25 -18.25
C PRO A 73 2.90 -15.93 -18.40
N CYS A 74 3.60 -15.61 -19.49
CA CYS A 74 4.96 -16.05 -19.77
C CYS A 74 5.85 -14.83 -19.99
N ASN A 75 6.82 -14.60 -19.08
CA ASN A 75 7.81 -13.52 -19.17
C ASN A 75 7.24 -12.09 -19.39
N GLY A 76 6.00 -11.84 -18.92
CA GLY A 76 5.33 -10.54 -19.05
C GLY A 76 4.45 -10.41 -20.29
N GLU A 77 4.31 -11.47 -21.08
CA GLU A 77 3.35 -11.61 -22.18
C GLU A 77 2.31 -12.69 -21.85
N CYS A 78 1.12 -12.58 -22.45
CA CYS A 78 0.08 -13.60 -22.30
C CYS A 78 0.06 -14.46 -23.55
N VAL A 79 0.41 -15.74 -23.39
CA VAL A 79 0.55 -16.68 -24.50
C VAL A 79 -0.44 -17.83 -24.35
N ASP A 80 -0.88 -18.38 -25.48
CA ASP A 80 -1.75 -19.56 -25.48
C ASP A 80 -0.88 -20.82 -25.57
N LEU A 81 -0.74 -21.51 -24.44
CA LEU A 81 0.04 -22.75 -24.37
C LEU A 81 -0.56 -23.90 -25.20
N GLN A 82 -1.77 -23.76 -25.72
CA GLN A 82 -2.44 -24.79 -26.50
C GLN A 82 -2.19 -24.69 -28.00
N SER A 83 -1.81 -23.51 -28.50
CA SER A 83 -1.66 -23.27 -29.94
C SER A 83 -0.38 -22.53 -30.33
N ASP A 84 0.32 -21.90 -29.38
CA ASP A 84 1.55 -21.16 -29.68
C ASP A 84 2.72 -22.13 -29.87
N ALA A 85 3.28 -22.17 -31.08
CA ALA A 85 4.40 -23.05 -31.42
C ALA A 85 5.70 -22.71 -30.69
N PHE A 86 5.81 -21.52 -30.08
CA PHE A 86 6.97 -21.10 -29.30
C PHE A 86 6.76 -21.26 -27.78
N HIS A 87 5.55 -21.62 -27.35
CA HIS A 87 5.18 -21.81 -25.95
C HIS A 87 4.27 -23.04 -25.75
N CYS A 88 4.45 -24.08 -26.56
CA CYS A 88 3.54 -25.21 -26.64
C CYS A 88 3.64 -26.11 -25.40
N GLY A 89 2.57 -26.14 -24.60
CA GLY A 89 2.52 -26.88 -23.34
C GLY A 89 3.22 -26.19 -22.16
N GLY A 90 4.00 -25.13 -22.41
CA GLY A 90 4.73 -24.40 -21.37
C GLY A 90 5.43 -23.14 -21.88
N CYS A 91 5.74 -22.22 -20.96
CA CYS A 91 6.43 -20.97 -21.32
C CYS A 91 7.82 -21.25 -21.92
N GLY A 92 8.02 -20.91 -23.20
CA GLY A 92 9.28 -21.08 -23.91
C GLY A 92 9.51 -22.48 -24.48
N GLU A 93 8.51 -23.35 -24.41
CA GLU A 93 8.54 -24.68 -25.03
C GLU A 93 8.27 -24.56 -26.54
N VAL A 94 9.35 -24.53 -27.33
CA VAL A 94 9.24 -24.38 -28.79
C VAL A 94 9.11 -25.75 -29.46
N CYS A 95 8.11 -25.91 -30.33
CA CYS A 95 8.00 -27.09 -31.18
C CYS A 95 9.13 -27.12 -32.22
N ALA A 96 9.81 -28.26 -32.35
CA ALA A 96 10.86 -28.44 -33.34
C ALA A 96 10.27 -28.29 -34.76
N PRO A 97 10.84 -27.45 -35.64
CA PRO A 97 10.35 -27.28 -37.01
C PRO A 97 10.36 -28.61 -37.76
N PRO A 98 9.32 -28.95 -38.55
CA PRO A 98 8.17 -28.13 -38.96
C PRO A 98 6.95 -28.18 -38.01
N GLY A 99 7.14 -28.57 -36.75
CA GLY A 99 6.04 -28.94 -35.87
C GLY A 99 5.07 -27.83 -35.50
N ILE A 100 3.80 -28.21 -35.37
CA ILE A 100 2.68 -27.37 -34.95
C ILE A 100 2.30 -27.68 -33.50
N CYS A 101 1.74 -26.69 -32.79
CA CYS A 101 1.16 -26.91 -31.48
C CYS A 101 -0.33 -27.25 -31.60
N ASP A 102 -0.73 -28.47 -31.22
CA ASP A 102 -2.14 -28.87 -31.06
C ASP A 102 -2.41 -29.19 -29.60
N ARG A 103 -3.31 -28.42 -28.97
CA ARG A 103 -3.78 -28.64 -27.59
C ARG A 103 -2.64 -28.82 -26.57
N GLY A 104 -1.54 -28.09 -26.77
CA GLY A 104 -0.36 -28.11 -25.90
C GLY A 104 0.59 -29.27 -26.15
N GLN A 105 0.51 -29.90 -27.32
CA GLN A 105 1.43 -30.94 -27.77
C GLN A 105 2.01 -30.57 -29.13
N CYS A 106 3.32 -30.74 -29.27
CA CYS A 106 3.99 -30.56 -30.56
C CYS A 106 3.74 -31.79 -31.45
N LEU A 107 3.11 -31.56 -32.60
CA LEU A 107 2.92 -32.55 -33.65
C LEU A 107 3.90 -32.26 -34.79
N ALA A 108 4.49 -33.29 -35.38
CA ALA A 108 5.24 -33.15 -36.62
C ALA A 108 4.25 -33.06 -37.79
N ASP A 109 4.31 -31.95 -38.54
CA ASP A 109 3.61 -31.77 -39.82
C ASP A 109 4.38 -32.48 -40.96
#